data_AF-A0A7C4Q8T4-F1
#
_entry.id   AF-A0A7C4Q8T4-F1
#
_cell.length_a   1.000
_cell.length_b   1.000
_cell.length_c   1.000
_cell.angle_alpha   90.00
_cell.angle_beta   90.00
_cell.angle_gamma   90.00
#
_symmetry.space_group_name_H-M   'P 1'
#
loop_
_entity.id
_entity.type
_entity.pdbx_description
1 polymer ?
#
loop_
_entity_poly.entity_id
_entity_poly.type
_entity_poly.pdbx_seq_one_letter_code
_entity_poly.pdbx_strand_id
1 'polypeptide(L)'
;MEKLYGYINKNGEIVIKPQLKEAYPFIEGLARVKKDNRYGYIDKNRKLVIPYKYDIAYDFIKGLGLAVVESKDRKKSEYIDKKGQIVKNPKFNDELIHPEGLVAIKVGDKWGFANKLTDIVIIPEFDRAYNFSEGLAAVKILNKWGFIDKKGKIKIKMQFDTAYPFSEGLAAVRETLKWGFIDKNGEIIIEPVYDCVKNFSEGLAAVEKDGAWGYIDKKGKVVIGFNYEAADNFGEGMAPVILRDNNE
;
A
#
# COMPACT_ATOMS: atom_id res chain seq x y z
N MET A 1 12.19 6.05 34.74
CA MET A 1 13.19 6.68 33.84
C MET A 1 12.93 6.20 32.43
N GLU A 2 12.87 7.11 31.47
CA GLU A 2 12.80 6.75 30.04
C GLU A 2 14.14 6.11 29.62
N LYS A 3 14.09 4.95 28.96
CA LYS A 3 15.31 4.31 28.43
C LYS A 3 15.68 5.03 27.13
N LEU A 4 16.88 5.60 27.08
CA LEU A 4 17.37 6.32 25.90
C LEU A 4 18.41 5.49 25.14
N TYR A 5 18.39 5.61 23.82
CA TYR A 5 19.33 4.98 22.91
C TYR A 5 20.57 5.86 22.70
N GLY A 6 21.69 5.18 22.55
CA GLY A 6 22.96 5.72 22.04
C GLY A 6 23.49 4.81 20.93
N TYR A 7 24.72 5.03 20.49
CA TYR A 7 25.40 4.19 19.51
C TYR A 7 26.77 3.76 20.03
N ILE A 8 27.15 2.52 19.72
CA ILE A 8 28.49 1.97 19.93
C ILE A 8 29.20 1.72 18.59
N ASN A 9 30.52 1.63 18.60
CA ASN A 9 31.29 1.11 17.46
C ASN A 9 31.57 -0.40 17.61
N LYS A 10 32.30 -0.97 16.65
CA LYS A 10 32.69 -2.40 16.64
C LYS A 10 33.60 -2.81 17.82
N ASN A 11 34.23 -1.85 18.51
CA ASN A 11 35.06 -2.09 19.69
C ASN A 11 34.25 -2.04 21.00
N GLY A 12 32.93 -1.79 20.93
CA GLY A 12 32.06 -1.61 22.10
C GLY A 12 32.07 -0.20 22.69
N GLU A 13 32.85 0.73 22.13
CA GLU A 13 32.97 2.10 22.64
C GLU A 13 31.71 2.90 22.32
N ILE A 14 31.17 3.64 23.31
CA ILE A 14 30.02 4.53 23.13
C ILE A 14 30.44 5.73 22.27
N VAL A 15 30.02 5.74 21.00
CA VAL A 15 30.26 6.83 20.05
C VAL A 15 29.19 7.92 20.13
N ILE A 16 27.96 7.58 20.53
CA ILE A 16 26.89 8.55 20.84
C ILE A 16 26.32 8.17 22.20
N LYS A 17 26.44 9.06 23.19
CA LYS A 17 25.89 8.85 24.53
C LYS A 17 24.37 8.66 24.47
N PRO A 18 23.77 7.79 25.30
CA PRO A 18 22.33 7.61 25.40
C PRO A 18 21.57 8.93 25.58
N GLN A 19 20.83 9.34 24.54
CA GLN A 19 20.07 10.60 24.53
C GLN A 19 18.86 10.61 23.57
N LEU A 20 18.62 9.50 22.86
CA LEU A 20 17.61 9.39 21.80
C LEU A 20 16.43 8.57 22.28
N LYS A 21 15.20 8.94 21.92
CA LYS A 21 14.00 8.15 22.23
C LYS A 21 13.90 6.90 21.36
N GLU A 22 14.32 7.02 20.10
CA GLU A 22 14.45 5.91 19.15
C GLU A 22 15.71 6.11 18.30
N ALA A 23 16.36 5.02 17.92
CA ALA A 23 17.57 5.02 17.11
C ALA A 23 17.57 3.80 16.17
N TYR A 24 17.96 4.01 14.92
CA TYR A 24 17.94 2.98 13.86
C TYR A 24 19.35 2.73 13.29
N PRO A 25 19.58 1.63 12.56
CA PRO A 25 20.86 1.38 11.88
C PRO A 25 21.26 2.49 10.91
N PHE A 26 22.55 2.60 10.61
CA PHE A 26 23.03 3.48 9.54
C PHE A 26 22.77 2.84 8.17
N ILE A 27 21.91 3.47 7.38
CA ILE A 27 21.56 3.07 6.01
C ILE A 27 22.08 4.16 5.05
N GLU A 28 22.86 3.74 4.06
CA GLU A 28 23.56 4.61 3.10
C GLU A 28 24.35 5.81 3.70
N GLY A 29 24.82 5.67 4.94
CA GLY A 29 25.63 6.68 5.65
C GLY A 29 24.86 7.57 6.63
N LEU A 30 23.53 7.47 6.69
CA LEU A 30 22.66 8.20 7.64
C LEU A 30 21.89 7.22 8.53
N ALA A 31 21.65 7.58 9.79
CA ALA A 31 20.72 6.87 10.66
C ALA A 31 19.55 7.78 11.03
N ARG A 32 18.32 7.25 10.91
CA ARG A 32 17.13 7.88 11.50
C ARG A 32 17.24 7.84 13.01
N VAL A 33 16.94 8.97 13.66
CA VAL A 33 16.94 9.10 15.12
C VAL A 33 15.78 9.98 15.58
N LYS A 34 15.20 9.68 16.76
CA LYS A 34 14.09 10.45 17.34
C LYS A 34 14.50 11.13 18.62
N LYS A 35 14.18 12.42 18.72
CA LYS A 35 14.33 13.24 19.91
C LYS A 35 13.11 14.13 20.05
N ASP A 36 12.60 14.29 21.29
CA ASP A 36 11.47 15.17 21.59
C ASP A 36 10.24 14.92 20.68
N ASN A 37 9.93 13.63 20.49
CA ASN A 37 8.91 13.05 19.61
C ASN A 37 9.07 13.30 18.10
N ARG A 38 10.08 14.06 17.64
CA ARG A 38 10.35 14.26 16.22
C ARG A 38 11.59 13.49 15.76
N TYR A 39 11.58 13.12 14.49
CA TYR A 39 12.68 12.46 13.82
C TYR A 39 13.56 13.44 13.05
N GLY A 40 14.84 13.15 13.07
CA GLY A 40 15.89 13.72 12.22
C GLY A 40 16.87 12.62 11.79
N TYR A 41 17.97 13.01 11.17
CA TYR A 41 18.99 12.08 10.69
C TYR A 41 20.39 12.53 11.06
N ILE A 42 21.20 11.59 11.54
CA ILE A 42 22.62 11.79 11.87
C ILE A 42 23.52 11.06 10.88
N ASP A 43 24.73 11.56 10.65
CA ASP A 43 25.77 10.84 9.91
C ASP A 43 26.63 9.95 10.82
N LYS A 44 27.47 9.11 10.20
CA LYS A 44 28.47 8.28 10.89
C LYS A 44 29.48 9.08 11.74
N ASN A 45 29.62 10.39 11.49
CA ASN A 45 30.47 11.30 12.26
C ASN A 45 29.71 11.93 13.44
N ARG A 46 28.49 11.46 13.73
CA ARG A 46 27.62 11.87 14.84
C ARG A 46 27.00 13.26 14.66
N LYS A 47 27.11 13.86 13.47
CA LYS A 47 26.54 15.17 13.13
C LYS A 47 25.07 15.02 12.74
N LEU A 48 24.20 15.86 13.30
CA LEU A 48 22.83 16.01 12.81
C LEU A 48 22.86 16.64 11.41
N VAL A 49 22.53 15.86 10.39
CA VAL A 49 22.48 16.29 8.98
C VAL A 49 21.12 16.85 8.65
N ILE A 50 20.06 16.24 9.18
CA ILE A 50 18.67 16.62 8.91
C ILE A 50 17.98 16.86 10.27
N PRO A 51 17.43 18.07 10.54
CA PRO A 51 16.87 18.41 11.84
C PRO A 51 15.71 17.53 12.32
N TYR A 52 15.50 17.50 13.64
CA TYR A 52 14.35 16.85 14.29
C TYR A 52 13.03 17.60 14.01
N LYS A 53 12.50 17.44 12.79
CA LYS A 53 11.34 18.20 12.29
C LYS A 53 10.20 17.34 11.72
N TYR A 54 10.38 16.02 11.62
CA TYR A 54 9.41 15.10 11.04
C TYR A 54 8.71 14.28 12.10
N ASP A 55 7.42 14.03 11.92
CA ASP A 55 6.63 13.20 12.82
C ASP A 55 6.76 11.71 12.44
N ILE A 56 7.10 11.39 11.18
CA ILE A 56 7.43 10.03 10.69
C ILE A 56 8.63 10.05 9.71
N ALA A 57 9.50 9.04 9.82
CA ALA A 57 10.88 8.93 9.30
C ALA A 57 11.19 9.12 7.81
N TYR A 58 11.50 8.09 7.00
CA TYR A 58 11.79 6.66 7.23
C TYR A 58 13.32 6.40 7.16
N ASP A 59 13.84 5.51 6.30
CA ASP A 59 15.27 5.29 6.06
C ASP A 59 15.63 5.61 4.60
N PHE A 60 16.90 5.92 4.32
CA PHE A 60 17.37 6.32 2.98
C PHE A 60 17.55 5.13 2.05
N ILE A 61 16.93 5.18 0.86
CA ILE A 61 17.04 4.17 -0.19
C ILE A 61 17.32 4.86 -1.53
N LYS A 62 18.39 4.44 -2.22
CA LYS A 62 18.89 5.01 -3.48
C LYS A 62 19.02 6.54 -3.42
N GLY A 63 19.52 7.07 -2.30
CA GLY A 63 19.72 8.50 -2.08
C GLY A 63 18.51 9.29 -1.55
N LEU A 64 17.33 8.65 -1.42
CA LEU A 64 16.07 9.31 -1.04
C LEU A 64 15.51 8.78 0.28
N GLY A 65 15.05 9.67 1.15
CA GLY A 65 14.21 9.33 2.30
C GLY A 65 12.80 9.88 2.08
N LEU A 66 11.77 9.11 2.44
CA LEU A 66 10.40 9.64 2.56
C LEU A 66 10.24 10.21 3.97
N ALA A 67 9.76 11.44 4.15
CA ALA A 67 9.53 12.02 5.48
C ALA A 67 8.15 12.69 5.58
N VAL A 68 7.55 12.67 6.78
CA VAL A 68 6.19 13.18 7.00
C VAL A 68 6.18 14.28 8.05
N VAL A 69 5.48 15.38 7.76
CA VAL A 69 5.10 16.38 8.76
C VAL A 69 3.58 16.34 8.94
N GLU A 70 3.15 16.19 10.18
CA GLU A 70 1.77 16.26 10.63
C GLU A 70 1.48 17.66 11.17
N SER A 71 0.52 18.34 10.54
CA SER A 71 -0.05 19.60 11.01
C SER A 71 -1.52 19.38 11.33
N LYS A 72 -2.12 20.25 12.16
CA LYS A 72 -3.51 20.12 12.63
C LYS A 72 -4.52 19.86 11.51
N ASP A 73 -4.26 20.42 10.32
CA ASP A 73 -5.20 20.42 9.20
C ASP A 73 -4.77 19.47 8.05
N ARG A 74 -3.57 18.87 8.11
CA ARG A 74 -3.06 17.97 7.06
C ARG A 74 -1.80 17.18 7.46
N LYS A 75 -1.74 15.92 7.03
CA LYS A 75 -0.50 15.15 6.87
C LYS A 75 0.12 15.48 5.52
N LYS A 76 1.42 15.79 5.50
CA LYS A 76 2.18 16.03 4.27
C LYS A 76 3.40 15.12 4.23
N SER A 77 3.43 14.21 3.28
CA SER A 77 4.58 13.35 2.98
C SER A 77 5.42 13.99 1.87
N GLU A 78 6.74 14.00 2.02
CA GLU A 78 7.70 14.59 1.08
C GLU A 78 8.93 13.67 0.95
N TYR A 79 9.46 13.50 -0.26
CA TYR A 79 10.78 12.89 -0.43
C TYR A 79 11.86 13.92 -0.20
N ILE A 80 12.94 13.52 0.48
CA ILE A 80 14.11 14.34 0.76
C ILE A 80 15.40 13.67 0.31
N ASP A 81 16.36 14.46 -0.10
CA ASP A 81 17.74 14.01 -0.33
C ASP A 81 18.49 13.83 0.99
N LYS A 82 19.73 13.31 0.91
CA LYS A 82 20.62 13.14 2.08
C LYS A 82 21.04 14.42 2.79
N LYS A 83 20.64 15.60 2.29
CA LYS A 83 20.84 16.92 2.92
C LYS A 83 19.52 17.45 3.52
N GLY A 84 18.41 16.72 3.41
CA GLY A 84 17.09 17.13 3.88
C GLY A 84 16.35 18.09 2.95
N GLN A 85 16.78 18.23 1.70
CA GLN A 85 16.15 19.06 0.67
C GLN A 85 15.04 18.29 -0.03
N ILE A 86 13.88 18.92 -0.26
CA ILE A 86 12.72 18.27 -0.88
C ILE A 86 13.02 17.92 -2.35
N VAL A 87 12.94 16.63 -2.69
CA VAL A 87 13.10 16.13 -4.05
C VAL A 87 11.73 16.08 -4.73
N LYS A 88 11.52 16.98 -5.69
CA LYS A 88 10.34 16.98 -6.55
C LYS A 88 10.53 15.94 -7.67
N ASN A 89 9.54 15.07 -7.86
CA ASN A 89 9.54 14.00 -8.87
C ASN A 89 10.78 13.07 -8.79
N PRO A 90 10.91 12.26 -7.71
CA PRO A 90 11.98 11.27 -7.63
C PRO A 90 11.93 10.31 -8.83
N LYS A 91 13.09 10.07 -9.45
CA LYS A 91 13.24 9.09 -10.53
C LYS A 91 13.84 7.81 -9.97
N PHE A 92 13.12 6.71 -10.11
CA PHE A 92 13.62 5.36 -9.86
C PHE A 92 13.91 4.71 -11.22
N ASN A 93 15.04 4.01 -11.35
CA ASN A 93 15.56 3.64 -12.67
C ASN A 93 14.65 2.63 -13.38
N ASP A 94 14.13 3.00 -14.56
CA ASP A 94 13.03 2.29 -15.25
C ASP A 94 13.42 0.92 -15.85
N GLU A 95 14.71 0.67 -16.08
CA GLU A 95 15.23 -0.41 -16.94
C GLU A 95 15.10 -1.84 -16.38
N LEU A 96 14.75 -2.00 -15.09
CA LEU A 96 14.67 -3.30 -14.40
C LEU A 96 13.22 -3.77 -14.14
N ILE A 97 12.22 -3.08 -14.69
CA ILE A 97 10.80 -3.36 -14.44
C ILE A 97 10.27 -4.36 -15.48
N HIS A 98 10.42 -5.66 -15.22
CA HIS A 98 9.73 -6.69 -16.02
C HIS A 98 8.21 -6.51 -15.89
N PRO A 99 7.39 -6.64 -16.95
CA PRO A 99 5.96 -6.32 -16.93
C PRO A 99 5.13 -6.96 -15.79
N GLU A 100 5.54 -8.10 -15.25
CA GLU A 100 4.89 -8.77 -14.11
C GLU A 100 5.92 -9.14 -13.01
N GLY A 101 7.05 -8.44 -12.97
CA GLY A 101 8.21 -8.79 -12.14
C GLY A 101 8.25 -8.16 -10.75
N LEU A 102 7.23 -7.40 -10.35
CA LEU A 102 7.19 -6.70 -9.06
C LEU A 102 6.33 -7.46 -8.05
N VAL A 103 6.94 -7.90 -6.95
CA VAL A 103 6.28 -8.61 -5.85
C VAL A 103 6.12 -7.68 -4.66
N ALA A 104 4.95 -7.70 -4.02
CA ALA A 104 4.70 -6.98 -2.78
C ALA A 104 5.54 -7.58 -1.64
N ILE A 105 6.39 -6.77 -1.01
CA ILE A 105 7.27 -7.17 0.09
C ILE A 105 6.95 -6.37 1.35
N LYS A 106 7.07 -7.02 2.52
CA LYS A 106 6.94 -6.35 3.83
C LYS A 106 8.32 -6.12 4.45
N VAL A 107 8.64 -4.88 4.82
CA VAL A 107 9.86 -4.50 5.54
C VAL A 107 9.44 -3.79 6.82
N GLY A 108 9.71 -4.42 7.96
CA GLY A 108 9.11 -4.02 9.24
C GLY A 108 7.58 -4.11 9.17
N ASP A 109 6.90 -2.99 9.39
CA ASP A 109 5.43 -2.88 9.31
C ASP A 109 4.89 -2.24 8.04
N LYS A 110 5.75 -1.95 7.07
CA LYS A 110 5.36 -1.34 5.80
C LYS A 110 5.52 -2.26 4.61
N TRP A 111 4.65 -2.07 3.62
CA TRP A 111 4.65 -2.78 2.36
C TRP A 111 5.20 -1.90 1.25
N GLY A 112 6.03 -2.49 0.39
CA GLY A 112 6.57 -1.91 -0.84
C GLY A 112 6.67 -2.98 -1.92
N PHE A 113 7.44 -2.73 -2.98
CA PHE A 113 7.60 -3.69 -4.09
C PHE A 113 9.06 -3.83 -4.50
N ALA A 114 9.47 -5.08 -4.74
CA ALA A 114 10.80 -5.42 -5.25
C ALA A 114 10.72 -6.19 -6.58
N ASN A 115 11.78 -6.12 -7.37
CA ASN A 115 11.92 -6.94 -8.58
C ASN A 115 12.28 -8.40 -8.21
N LYS A 116 12.24 -9.32 -9.20
CA LYS A 116 12.66 -10.72 -9.04
C LYS A 116 14.14 -10.91 -8.65
N LEU A 117 14.97 -9.86 -8.73
CA LEU A 117 16.38 -9.84 -8.31
C LEU A 117 16.57 -9.26 -6.89
N THR A 118 15.48 -9.03 -6.16
CA THR A 118 15.41 -8.49 -4.79
C THR A 118 15.74 -7.00 -4.62
N ASP A 119 15.94 -6.25 -5.71
CA ASP A 119 16.02 -4.79 -5.62
C ASP A 119 14.68 -4.20 -5.22
N ILE A 120 14.66 -3.35 -4.19
CA ILE A 120 13.50 -2.51 -3.90
C ILE A 120 13.32 -1.51 -5.06
N VAL A 121 12.14 -1.54 -5.68
CA VAL A 121 11.72 -0.67 -6.79
C VAL A 121 10.74 0.39 -6.30
N ILE A 122 9.78 0.01 -5.46
CA ILE A 122 8.86 0.92 -4.77
C ILE A 122 9.13 0.77 -3.27
N ILE A 123 9.52 1.87 -2.63
CA ILE A 123 9.92 1.90 -1.22
C ILE A 123 8.75 1.45 -0.32
N PRO A 124 8.99 0.64 0.73
CA PRO A 124 7.96 0.26 1.68
C PRO A 124 7.37 1.45 2.47
N GLU A 125 6.26 2.00 1.98
CA GLU A 125 5.52 3.13 2.57
C GLU A 125 4.04 2.80 2.88
N PHE A 126 3.48 1.74 2.27
CA PHE A 126 2.06 1.38 2.37
C PHE A 126 1.75 0.59 3.65
N ASP A 127 0.55 0.79 4.20
CA ASP A 127 0.05 0.02 5.35
C ASP A 127 -0.27 -1.43 4.96
N ARG A 128 -0.73 -1.62 3.71
CA ARG A 128 -0.94 -2.90 3.02
C ARG A 128 -0.75 -2.70 1.52
N ALA A 129 -0.37 -3.76 0.81
CA ALA A 129 -0.33 -3.81 -0.64
C ALA A 129 -0.77 -5.20 -1.13
N TYR A 130 -1.47 -5.25 -2.25
CA TYR A 130 -1.57 -6.45 -3.06
C TYR A 130 -0.51 -6.43 -4.17
N ASN A 131 -0.24 -7.59 -4.77
CA ASN A 131 0.59 -7.66 -5.98
C ASN A 131 -0.02 -6.85 -7.13
N PHE A 132 0.81 -6.48 -8.11
CA PHE A 132 0.32 -5.88 -9.35
C PHE A 132 -0.58 -6.87 -10.10
N SER A 133 -1.74 -6.40 -10.55
CA SER A 133 -2.60 -7.09 -11.52
C SER A 133 -2.97 -6.12 -12.65
N GLU A 134 -2.90 -6.60 -13.89
CA GLU A 134 -3.20 -5.86 -15.11
C GLU A 134 -2.58 -4.45 -15.27
N GLY A 135 -1.45 -4.20 -14.61
CA GLY A 135 -0.73 -2.92 -14.67
C GLY A 135 -0.79 -2.06 -13.40
N LEU A 136 -1.71 -2.34 -12.47
CA LEU A 136 -1.93 -1.55 -11.25
C LEU A 136 -1.83 -2.42 -10.00
N ALA A 137 -1.44 -1.84 -8.88
CA ALA A 137 -1.48 -2.49 -7.56
C ALA A 137 -2.40 -1.72 -6.62
N ALA A 138 -3.29 -2.43 -5.92
CA ALA A 138 -4.08 -1.86 -4.85
C ALA A 138 -3.20 -1.71 -3.59
N VAL A 139 -3.14 -0.49 -3.05
CA VAL A 139 -2.33 -0.17 -1.86
C VAL A 139 -3.15 0.63 -0.85
N LYS A 140 -2.81 0.48 0.43
CA LYS A 140 -3.46 1.16 1.55
C LYS A 140 -2.54 2.21 2.16
N ILE A 141 -3.04 3.43 2.31
CA ILE A 141 -2.34 4.56 2.97
C ILE A 141 -3.34 5.24 3.91
N LEU A 142 -2.96 5.39 5.19
CA LEU A 142 -3.77 6.08 6.20
C LEU A 142 -5.21 5.56 6.26
N ASN A 143 -5.35 4.24 6.27
CA ASN A 143 -6.61 3.50 6.27
C ASN A 143 -7.50 3.57 5.02
N LYS A 144 -7.17 4.34 3.98
CA LYS A 144 -7.88 4.31 2.69
C LYS A 144 -7.07 3.56 1.62
N TRP A 145 -7.77 2.93 0.70
CA TRP A 145 -7.21 2.23 -0.46
C TRP A 145 -7.31 3.08 -1.73
N GLY A 146 -6.32 2.90 -2.59
CA GLY A 146 -6.25 3.42 -3.95
C GLY A 146 -5.30 2.56 -4.77
N PHE A 147 -4.93 3.02 -5.97
CA PHE A 147 -4.13 2.22 -6.89
C PHE A 147 -2.93 3.00 -7.42
N ILE A 148 -1.79 2.31 -7.50
CA ILE A 148 -0.54 2.82 -8.06
C ILE A 148 -0.16 2.09 -9.35
N ASP A 149 0.57 2.76 -10.23
CA ASP A 149 1.27 2.12 -11.34
C ASP A 149 2.61 1.51 -10.91
N LYS A 150 3.27 0.82 -11.85
CA LYS A 150 4.57 0.14 -11.64
C LYS A 150 5.73 1.10 -11.30
N LYS A 151 5.53 2.41 -11.41
CA LYS A 151 6.49 3.46 -11.00
C LYS A 151 6.18 4.02 -9.61
N GLY A 152 5.21 3.44 -8.90
CA GLY A 152 4.74 3.91 -7.59
C GLY A 152 3.82 5.13 -7.65
N LYS A 153 3.45 5.62 -8.85
CA LYS A 153 2.62 6.81 -8.98
C LYS A 153 1.16 6.45 -8.72
N ILE A 154 0.51 7.20 -7.83
CA ILE A 154 -0.93 7.11 -7.58
C ILE A 154 -1.69 7.42 -8.88
N LYS A 155 -2.39 6.40 -9.38
CA LYS A 155 -3.28 6.44 -10.55
C LYS A 155 -4.72 6.68 -10.13
N ILE A 156 -5.16 6.03 -9.05
CA ILE A 156 -6.49 6.18 -8.46
C ILE A 156 -6.28 6.55 -6.99
N LYS A 157 -6.93 7.63 -6.53
CA LYS A 157 -6.70 8.25 -5.22
C LYS A 157 -7.04 7.31 -4.07
N MET A 158 -6.44 7.57 -2.90
CA MET A 158 -6.72 6.88 -1.65
C MET A 158 -8.08 7.34 -1.11
N GLN A 159 -9.17 6.63 -1.46
CA GLN A 159 -10.54 7.04 -1.13
C GLN A 159 -11.44 5.88 -0.66
N PHE A 160 -11.17 4.64 -1.09
CA PHE A 160 -12.01 3.48 -0.78
C PHE A 160 -11.69 2.89 0.60
N ASP A 161 -12.69 2.31 1.27
CA ASP A 161 -12.51 1.61 2.55
C ASP A 161 -11.78 0.28 2.36
N THR A 162 -11.98 -0.36 1.21
CA THR A 162 -11.29 -1.58 0.78
C THR A 162 -11.23 -1.62 -0.75
N ALA A 163 -10.17 -2.22 -1.31
CA ALA A 163 -10.04 -2.45 -2.74
C ALA A 163 -9.35 -3.81 -2.96
N TYR A 164 -9.78 -4.53 -4.00
CA TYR A 164 -9.11 -5.74 -4.48
C TYR A 164 -8.33 -5.45 -5.78
N PRO A 165 -7.40 -6.34 -6.20
CA PRO A 165 -6.70 -6.20 -7.47
C PRO A 165 -7.65 -6.16 -8.66
N PHE A 166 -7.21 -5.53 -9.76
CA PHE A 166 -7.92 -5.60 -11.04
C PHE A 166 -8.01 -7.05 -11.53
N SER A 167 -9.17 -7.42 -12.06
CA SER A 167 -9.44 -8.68 -12.75
C SER A 167 -10.36 -8.43 -13.94
N GLU A 168 -9.93 -8.90 -15.10
CA GLU A 168 -10.55 -8.71 -16.40
C GLU A 168 -11.00 -7.28 -16.76
N GLY A 169 -10.19 -6.28 -16.35
CA GLY A 169 -10.42 -4.86 -16.61
C GLY A 169 -11.07 -4.06 -15.48
N LEU A 170 -11.68 -4.71 -14.47
CA LEU A 170 -12.38 -4.06 -13.36
C LEU A 170 -11.76 -4.40 -12.00
N ALA A 171 -11.88 -3.51 -11.02
CA ALA A 171 -11.50 -3.78 -9.63
C ALA A 171 -12.68 -3.60 -8.68
N ALA A 172 -12.89 -4.57 -7.78
CA ALA A 172 -13.84 -4.45 -6.70
C ALA A 172 -13.35 -3.43 -5.67
N VAL A 173 -14.21 -2.48 -5.32
CA VAL A 173 -13.95 -1.45 -4.30
C VAL A 173 -15.13 -1.33 -3.34
N ARG A 174 -14.83 -1.01 -2.08
CA ARG A 174 -15.81 -0.82 -1.03
C ARG A 174 -15.84 0.63 -0.57
N GLU A 175 -17.04 1.20 -0.52
CA GLU A 175 -17.31 2.53 -0.02
C GLU A 175 -18.60 2.49 0.81
N THR A 176 -18.56 3.08 2.02
CA THR A 176 -19.73 3.14 2.91
C THR A 176 -20.31 1.75 3.22
N LEU A 177 -19.42 0.78 3.45
CA LEU A 177 -19.68 -0.65 3.68
C LEU A 177 -20.21 -1.46 2.49
N LYS A 178 -20.64 -0.85 1.38
CA LYS A 178 -21.10 -1.55 0.17
C LYS A 178 -20.01 -1.65 -0.89
N TRP A 179 -20.05 -2.71 -1.69
CA TRP A 179 -19.12 -3.01 -2.76
C TRP A 179 -19.69 -2.65 -4.13
N GLY A 180 -18.83 -2.09 -4.97
CA GLY A 180 -19.05 -1.83 -6.39
C GLY A 180 -17.77 -2.12 -7.18
N PHE A 181 -17.74 -1.74 -8.45
CA PHE A 181 -16.60 -1.98 -9.33
C PHE A 181 -16.22 -0.73 -10.11
N ILE A 182 -14.90 -0.50 -10.23
CA ILE A 182 -14.30 0.60 -10.97
C ILE A 182 -13.44 0.13 -12.13
N ASP A 183 -13.27 1.02 -13.12
CA ASP A 183 -12.31 0.85 -14.21
C ASP A 183 -10.87 1.28 -13.81
N LYS A 184 -9.94 1.23 -14.77
CA LYS A 184 -8.52 1.60 -14.57
C LYS A 184 -8.26 3.11 -14.48
N ASN A 185 -9.25 3.95 -14.79
CA ASN A 185 -9.23 5.39 -14.56
C ASN A 185 -9.77 5.74 -13.17
N GLY A 186 -10.50 4.83 -12.52
CA GLY A 186 -11.15 5.01 -11.23
C GLY A 186 -12.61 5.44 -11.35
N GLU A 187 -13.21 5.33 -12.54
CA GLU A 187 -14.63 5.58 -12.79
C GLU A 187 -15.46 4.41 -12.28
N ILE A 188 -16.58 4.70 -11.61
CA ILE A 188 -17.52 3.68 -11.14
C ILE A 188 -18.28 3.13 -12.35
N ILE A 189 -18.12 1.83 -12.60
CA ILE A 189 -18.83 1.08 -13.65
C ILE A 189 -20.04 0.36 -13.06
N ILE A 190 -19.94 -0.05 -11.79
CA ILE A 190 -21.00 -0.73 -11.05
C ILE A 190 -21.07 -0.08 -9.68
N GLU A 191 -22.20 0.54 -9.35
CA GLU A 191 -22.38 1.31 -8.11
C GLU A 191 -22.15 0.48 -6.83
N PRO A 192 -21.63 1.07 -5.74
CA PRO A 192 -21.47 0.40 -4.46
C PRO A 192 -22.81 0.02 -3.80
N VAL A 193 -23.38 -1.14 -4.15
CA VAL A 193 -24.69 -1.61 -3.66
C VAL A 193 -24.67 -3.03 -3.06
N TYR A 194 -23.58 -3.78 -3.24
CA TYR A 194 -23.47 -5.19 -2.83
C TYR A 194 -22.86 -5.34 -1.43
N ASP A 195 -23.27 -6.38 -0.69
CA ASP A 195 -22.80 -6.66 0.67
C ASP A 195 -21.42 -7.31 0.68
N CYS A 196 -21.21 -8.25 -0.24
CA CYS A 196 -19.94 -8.89 -0.55
C CYS A 196 -19.79 -9.03 -2.07
N VAL A 197 -18.56 -9.14 -2.57
CA VAL A 197 -18.28 -9.45 -3.97
C VAL A 197 -17.03 -10.33 -4.09
N LYS A 198 -16.94 -11.09 -5.17
CA LYS A 198 -15.69 -11.65 -5.69
C LYS A 198 -15.17 -10.81 -6.87
N ASN A 199 -13.99 -11.16 -7.37
CA ASN A 199 -13.44 -10.54 -8.58
C ASN A 199 -14.16 -11.05 -9.84
N PHE A 200 -14.02 -10.34 -10.96
CA PHE A 200 -14.46 -10.86 -12.26
C PHE A 200 -13.59 -12.05 -12.70
N SER A 201 -14.24 -13.10 -13.19
CA SER A 201 -13.67 -14.29 -13.82
C SER A 201 -14.64 -14.83 -14.87
N GLU A 202 -14.15 -15.13 -16.06
CA GLU A 202 -14.95 -15.59 -17.22
C GLU A 202 -16.10 -14.64 -17.59
N GLY A 203 -15.88 -13.33 -17.42
CA GLY A 203 -16.87 -12.29 -17.70
C GLY A 203 -17.91 -12.04 -16.61
N LEU A 204 -17.95 -12.85 -15.54
CA LEU A 204 -18.91 -12.76 -14.43
C LEU A 204 -18.22 -12.46 -13.10
N ALA A 205 -18.93 -11.81 -12.18
CA ALA A 205 -18.53 -11.70 -10.77
C ALA A 205 -19.66 -12.21 -9.87
N ALA A 206 -19.31 -13.05 -8.90
CA ALA A 206 -20.22 -13.43 -7.83
C ALA A 206 -20.40 -12.24 -6.87
N VAL A 207 -21.64 -11.87 -6.58
CA VAL A 207 -21.99 -10.73 -5.72
C VAL A 207 -23.12 -11.10 -4.76
N GLU A 208 -23.02 -10.63 -3.52
CA GLU A 208 -24.02 -10.81 -2.48
C GLU A 208 -24.88 -9.55 -2.36
N LYS A 209 -26.19 -9.74 -2.23
CA LYS A 209 -27.13 -8.69 -1.88
C LYS A 209 -28.22 -9.25 -0.98
N ASP A 210 -28.48 -8.56 0.13
CA ASP A 210 -29.58 -8.90 1.05
C ASP A 210 -29.51 -10.37 1.56
N GLY A 211 -28.28 -10.86 1.78
CA GLY A 211 -27.97 -12.20 2.29
C GLY A 211 -28.08 -13.34 1.26
N ALA A 212 -28.19 -13.05 -0.04
CA ALA A 212 -28.12 -14.04 -1.10
C ALA A 212 -27.05 -13.69 -2.13
N TRP A 213 -26.40 -14.70 -2.68
CA TRP A 213 -25.43 -14.58 -3.76
C TRP A 213 -26.08 -14.82 -5.12
N GLY A 214 -25.64 -14.04 -6.11
CA GLY A 214 -25.94 -14.18 -7.53
C GLY A 214 -24.72 -13.76 -8.37
N TYR A 215 -24.88 -13.65 -9.69
CA TYR A 215 -23.78 -13.28 -10.59
C TYR A 215 -24.18 -12.15 -11.53
N ILE A 216 -23.26 -11.19 -11.71
CA ILE A 216 -23.42 -10.03 -12.60
C ILE A 216 -22.37 -10.02 -13.72
N ASP A 217 -22.71 -9.41 -14.85
CA ASP A 217 -21.77 -9.08 -15.91
C ASP A 217 -20.97 -7.79 -15.60
N LYS A 218 -20.01 -7.46 -16.46
CA LYS A 218 -19.16 -6.24 -16.36
C LYS A 218 -19.89 -4.91 -16.51
N LYS A 219 -21.19 -4.93 -16.82
CA LYS A 219 -22.07 -3.75 -16.84
C LYS A 219 -23.00 -3.69 -15.62
N GLY A 220 -22.80 -4.60 -14.65
CA GLY A 220 -23.63 -4.70 -13.46
C GLY A 220 -24.98 -5.37 -13.68
N LYS A 221 -25.25 -5.94 -14.86
CA LYS A 221 -26.50 -6.64 -15.12
C LYS A 221 -26.46 -8.01 -14.45
N VAL A 222 -27.49 -8.35 -13.69
CA VAL A 222 -27.70 -9.70 -13.14
C VAL A 222 -27.87 -10.70 -14.29
N VAL A 223 -26.99 -11.70 -14.33
CA VAL A 223 -27.00 -12.83 -15.29
C VAL A 223 -27.57 -14.08 -14.62
N ILE A 224 -27.22 -14.31 -13.34
CA ILE A 224 -27.74 -15.41 -12.53
C ILE A 224 -28.30 -14.83 -11.24
N GLY A 225 -29.54 -15.19 -10.91
CA GLY A 225 -30.30 -14.62 -9.79
C GLY A 225 -29.72 -14.91 -8.41
N PHE A 226 -30.21 -14.15 -7.42
CA PHE A 226 -29.78 -14.20 -6.02
C PHE A 226 -30.40 -15.39 -5.26
N ASN A 227 -29.96 -16.61 -5.61
CA ASN A 227 -30.56 -17.87 -5.15
C ASN A 227 -29.61 -18.75 -4.32
N TYR A 228 -28.42 -18.25 -3.98
CA TYR A 228 -27.37 -19.02 -3.33
C TYR A 228 -27.03 -18.48 -1.94
N GLU A 229 -26.75 -19.35 -0.98
CA GLU A 229 -26.20 -18.98 0.34
C GLU A 229 -24.72 -18.58 0.21
N ALA A 230 -24.00 -19.22 -0.71
CA ALA A 230 -22.61 -18.89 -1.04
C ALA A 230 -22.33 -19.12 -2.52
N ALA A 231 -21.41 -18.33 -3.08
CA ALA A 231 -20.93 -18.45 -4.45
C ALA A 231 -19.43 -18.14 -4.53
N ASP A 232 -18.74 -18.73 -5.50
CA ASP A 232 -17.35 -18.39 -5.83
C ASP A 232 -17.16 -18.03 -7.31
N ASN A 233 -15.94 -17.72 -7.71
CA ASN A 233 -15.60 -17.37 -9.09
C ASN A 233 -15.88 -18.52 -10.07
N PHE A 234 -16.21 -18.14 -11.31
CA PHE A 234 -16.18 -19.05 -12.45
C PHE A 234 -14.76 -19.45 -12.84
N GLY A 235 -14.59 -20.70 -13.26
CA GLY A 235 -13.39 -21.25 -13.89
C GLY A 235 -13.72 -22.53 -14.66
N GLU A 236 -13.22 -22.62 -15.90
CA GLU A 236 -13.55 -23.67 -16.87
C GLU A 236 -15.07 -23.80 -17.11
N GLY A 237 -15.78 -22.67 -17.15
CA GLY A 237 -17.23 -22.60 -17.37
C GLY A 237 -18.10 -23.01 -16.17
N MET A 238 -17.51 -23.24 -15.00
CA MET A 238 -18.20 -23.73 -13.80
C MET A 238 -17.87 -22.87 -12.57
N ALA A 239 -18.80 -22.76 -11.63
CA ALA A 239 -18.58 -22.10 -10.35
C ALA A 239 -19.23 -22.89 -9.20
N PRO A 240 -18.57 -23.08 -8.04
CA PRO A 240 -19.19 -23.71 -6.89
C PRO A 240 -20.18 -22.76 -6.21
N VAL A 241 -21.35 -23.30 -5.84
CA VAL A 241 -22.41 -22.59 -5.12
C VAL A 241 -23.01 -23.47 -4.04
N ILE A 242 -23.51 -22.85 -2.98
CA ILE A 242 -24.41 -23.48 -1.99
C ILE A 242 -25.81 -22.95 -2.28
N LEU A 243 -26.77 -23.85 -2.53
CA LEU A 243 -28.17 -23.45 -2.73
C LEU A 243 -28.71 -22.81 -1.44
N ARG A 244 -29.44 -21.70 -1.57
CA ARG A 244 -30.21 -21.17 -0.44
C ARG A 244 -31.45 -22.05 -0.27
N ASP A 245 -31.60 -22.65 0.92
CA ASP A 245 -32.77 -23.47 1.22
C ASP A 245 -34.05 -22.62 1.20
N ASN A 246 -34.86 -22.81 0.16
CA ASN A 246 -36.19 -22.24 0.04
C ASN A 246 -37.20 -23.09 0.84
N ASN A 247 -37.02 -23.16 2.16
CA ASN A 247 -38.00 -23.73 3.07
C ASN A 247 -39.08 -22.66 3.35
N GLU A 248 -40.06 -22.56 2.43
CA GLU A 248 -41.39 -21.97 2.66
C GLU A 248 -42.37 -23.04 3.19
#